data_AF-A0A1Z3UCD1-F1
#
_entry.id   AF-A0A1Z3UCD1-F1
#
_cell.length_a   1.000
_cell.length_b   1.000
_cell.length_c   1.000
_cell.angle_alpha   90.00
_cell.angle_beta   90.00
_cell.angle_gamma   90.00
#
_symmetry.space_group_name_H-M   'P 1'
#
loop_
_entity.id
_entity.type
_entity.pdbx_description
1 polymer ?
#
loop_
_entity_poly.entity_id
_entity_poly.type
_entity_poly.pdbx_seq_one_letter_code
_entity_poly.pdbx_strand_id
1 'polypeptide(L)'
;MTDHIGETTKKVIDLDALEQPRRVQLSRAKGWRMPENTVSVARPGRWGNPFKKIEAIESGYATEIDWQAFVVGCFRDWIGPSQSGRDWWQGPESDTRRRVFVEDMGALTGKNLACWCRLDQPCHADVLLELANSPAFLARNGKGEG
;
A
#
# COMPACT_ATOMS: atom_id res chain seq x y z
N MET A 1 -53.58 6.86 25.84
CA MET A 1 -52.55 7.55 25.05
C MET A 1 -51.47 8.00 26.01
N THR A 2 -50.48 7.15 26.23
CA THR A 2 -49.26 7.50 26.94
C THR A 2 -48.19 6.61 26.33
N ASP A 3 -47.49 7.19 25.36
CA ASP A 3 -46.42 6.54 24.63
C ASP A 3 -45.17 6.48 25.52
N HIS A 4 -44.73 5.27 25.86
CA HIS A 4 -43.42 5.00 26.42
C HIS A 4 -42.41 4.92 25.27
N ILE A 5 -41.76 6.04 24.98
CA ILE A 5 -40.59 6.08 24.10
C ILE A 5 -39.42 5.37 24.77
N GLY A 6 -38.94 4.32 24.10
CA GLY A 6 -37.88 3.44 24.55
C GLY A 6 -36.49 4.08 24.55
N GLU A 7 -35.73 3.71 25.57
CA GLU A 7 -34.29 3.87 25.73
C GLU A 7 -33.55 3.33 24.50
N THR A 8 -32.90 4.21 23.72
CA THR A 8 -32.06 3.81 22.59
C THR A 8 -30.63 3.64 23.07
N THR A 9 -30.20 2.39 23.22
CA THR A 9 -28.83 2.00 23.55
C THR A 9 -27.85 2.58 22.53
N LYS A 10 -26.97 3.48 22.96
CA LYS A 10 -25.83 3.95 22.15
C LYS A 10 -24.96 2.74 21.80
N LYS A 11 -24.92 2.38 20.51
CA LYS A 11 -23.92 1.48 19.95
C LYS A 11 -22.54 2.07 20.28
N VAL A 12 -21.75 1.35 21.08
CA VAL A 12 -20.34 1.64 21.27
C VAL A 12 -19.70 1.42 19.90
N ILE A 13 -19.41 2.50 19.19
CA ILE A 13 -18.57 2.45 18.00
C ILE A 13 -17.16 2.08 18.48
N ASP A 14 -16.66 0.96 17.99
CA ASP A 14 -15.27 0.56 18.21
C ASP A 14 -14.39 1.63 17.54
N LEU A 15 -13.70 2.43 18.35
CA LEU A 15 -12.89 3.57 17.89
C LEU A 15 -11.67 3.09 17.07
N ASP A 16 -11.29 1.81 17.18
CA ASP A 16 -10.21 1.20 16.40
C ASP A 16 -10.61 0.97 14.93
N ALA A 17 -11.92 0.95 14.62
CA ALA A 17 -12.43 0.86 13.26
C ALA A 17 -12.50 2.23 12.54
N LEU A 18 -12.12 3.33 13.20
CA LEU A 18 -12.19 4.70 12.66
C LEU A 18 -10.83 5.30 12.26
N GLU A 19 -9.70 4.66 12.59
CA GLU A 19 -8.40 5.12 12.11
C GLU A 19 -8.17 4.68 10.65
N GLN A 20 -8.01 5.65 9.75
CA GLN A 20 -7.63 5.40 8.36
C GLN A 20 -6.29 4.62 8.30
N PRO A 21 -6.16 3.62 7.41
CA PRO A 21 -4.91 2.90 7.23
C PRO A 21 -3.72 3.85 7.03
N ARG A 22 -2.64 3.62 7.77
CA ARG A 22 -1.46 4.49 7.78
C ARG A 22 -0.17 3.76 7.48
N ARG A 23 0.83 4.54 7.05
CA ARG A 23 2.21 4.07 6.88
C ARG A 23 2.89 3.96 8.25
N VAL A 24 3.60 2.87 8.45
CA VAL A 24 4.43 2.62 9.62
C VAL A 24 5.89 2.50 9.18
N GLN A 25 6.80 3.16 9.88
CA GLN A 25 8.23 2.93 9.68
C GLN A 25 8.67 1.72 10.52
N LEU A 26 9.27 0.72 9.89
CA LEU A 26 9.91 -0.40 10.57
C LEU A 26 11.09 0.09 11.40
N SER A 27 11.28 -0.49 12.59
CA SER A 27 12.37 -0.15 13.49
C SER A 27 13.01 -1.39 14.09
N ARG A 28 14.31 -1.31 14.35
CA ARG A 28 15.08 -2.30 15.13
C ARG A 28 15.36 -1.85 16.56
N ALA A 29 14.81 -0.71 16.98
CA ALA A 29 14.99 -0.20 18.33
C ALA A 29 14.54 -1.25 19.36
N LYS A 30 15.32 -1.40 20.43
CA LYS A 30 14.99 -2.35 21.51
C LYS A 30 13.59 -2.06 22.05
N GLY A 31 12.77 -3.10 22.12
CA GLY A 31 11.38 -2.99 22.60
C GLY A 31 10.35 -2.60 21.53
N TRP A 32 10.77 -2.20 20.33
CA TRP A 32 9.83 -1.93 19.24
C TRP A 32 9.03 -3.18 18.88
N ARG A 33 7.75 -2.99 18.63
CA ARG A 33 6.82 -4.00 18.12
C ARG A 33 6.08 -3.40 16.95
N MET A 34 5.87 -4.22 15.92
CA MET A 34 5.02 -3.82 14.82
C MET A 34 3.61 -3.58 15.36
N PRO A 35 3.00 -2.42 15.10
CA PRO A 35 1.63 -2.16 15.54
C PRO A 35 0.68 -3.24 15.02
N GLU A 36 -0.43 -3.43 15.72
CA GLU A 36 -1.49 -4.32 15.27
C GLU A 36 -2.05 -3.88 13.91
N ASN A 37 -2.73 -4.80 13.23
CA ASN A 37 -3.31 -4.57 11.91
C ASN A 37 -2.29 -4.08 10.84
N THR A 38 -1.00 -4.37 11.02
CA THR A 38 0.07 -3.89 10.14
C THR A 38 0.70 -5.02 9.33
N VAL A 39 0.81 -4.83 8.01
CA VAL A 39 1.48 -5.73 7.07
C VAL A 39 2.83 -5.15 6.69
N SER A 40 3.91 -5.92 6.83
CA SER A 40 5.21 -5.54 6.27
C SER A 40 5.19 -5.63 4.75
N VAL A 41 5.53 -4.52 4.09
CA VAL A 41 5.69 -4.43 2.63
C VAL A 41 7.14 -4.27 2.21
N ALA A 42 8.09 -4.43 3.15
CA ALA A 42 9.51 -4.37 2.89
C ALA A 42 10.01 -5.56 2.05
N ARG A 43 11.19 -5.40 1.43
CA ARG A 43 11.90 -6.47 0.72
C ARG A 43 12.71 -7.37 1.67
N PRO A 44 12.96 -8.64 1.32
CA PRO A 44 12.34 -9.40 0.22
C PRO A 44 10.97 -9.92 0.66
N GLY A 45 9.90 -9.37 0.08
CA GLY A 45 8.53 -9.71 0.43
C GLY A 45 7.62 -9.50 -0.78
N ARG A 46 6.44 -10.14 -0.78
CA ARG A 46 5.54 -10.12 -1.94
C ARG A 46 5.17 -8.70 -2.38
N TRP A 47 5.05 -7.79 -1.40
CA TRP A 47 4.66 -6.39 -1.58
C TRP A 47 5.83 -5.43 -1.80
N GLY A 48 7.06 -5.94 -1.86
CA GLY A 48 8.24 -5.12 -2.02
C GLY A 48 8.34 -4.51 -3.42
N ASN A 49 8.78 -3.25 -3.49
CA ASN A 49 9.01 -2.57 -4.76
C ASN A 49 10.06 -3.33 -5.62
N PRO A 50 9.70 -3.84 -6.82
CA PRO A 50 10.63 -4.51 -7.72
C PRO A 50 11.75 -3.58 -8.21
N PHE A 51 11.50 -2.29 -8.31
CA PHE A 51 12.46 -1.28 -8.76
C PHE A 51 13.48 -0.98 -7.65
N LYS A 52 14.77 -1.11 -7.94
CA LYS A 52 15.85 -0.96 -6.95
C LYS A 52 16.67 0.30 -7.20
N LYS A 53 17.16 0.91 -6.10
CA LYS A 53 18.11 2.03 -6.11
C LYS A 53 19.30 1.75 -7.03
N ILE A 54 19.96 0.62 -6.81
CA ILE A 54 21.21 0.25 -7.50
C ILE A 54 20.96 0.23 -9.01
N GLU A 55 19.92 -0.48 -9.45
CA GLU A 55 19.53 -0.57 -10.87
C GLU A 55 19.19 0.81 -11.45
N ALA A 56 18.48 1.66 -10.70
CA ALA A 56 18.09 3.01 -11.16
C ALA A 56 19.31 3.91 -11.40
N ILE A 57 20.29 3.86 -10.49
CA ILE A 57 21.50 4.67 -10.55
C ILE A 57 22.46 4.13 -11.61
N GLU A 58 22.70 2.82 -11.66
CA GLU A 58 23.60 2.21 -12.63
C GLU A 58 23.10 2.34 -14.07
N SER A 59 21.78 2.36 -14.27
CA SER A 59 21.16 2.59 -15.58
C SER A 59 21.10 4.06 -15.98
N GLY A 60 21.52 4.99 -15.11
CA GLY A 60 21.51 6.43 -15.37
C GLY A 60 20.12 7.09 -15.35
N TYR A 61 19.09 6.39 -14.91
CA TYR A 61 17.73 6.94 -14.80
C TYR A 61 17.53 7.81 -13.56
N ALA A 62 18.38 7.65 -12.56
CA ALA A 62 18.34 8.45 -11.35
C ALA A 62 19.74 8.67 -10.77
N THR A 63 19.81 9.60 -9.83
CA THR A 63 20.98 9.97 -9.05
C THR A 63 20.81 9.54 -7.59
N GLU A 64 21.86 9.70 -6.79
CA GLU A 64 21.81 9.52 -5.33
C GLU A 64 20.75 10.39 -4.63
N ILE A 65 20.29 11.48 -5.27
CA ILE A 65 19.37 12.46 -4.69
C ILE A 65 17.91 12.09 -4.99
N ASP A 66 17.60 11.66 -6.22
CA ASP A 66 16.22 11.51 -6.71
C ASP A 66 15.80 10.04 -6.94
N TRP A 67 16.70 9.07 -6.77
CA TRP A 67 16.39 7.65 -6.99
C TRP A 67 15.14 7.18 -6.25
N GLN A 68 14.90 7.67 -5.04
CA GLN A 68 13.79 7.19 -4.22
C GLN A 68 12.44 7.63 -4.79
N ALA A 69 12.34 8.88 -5.24
CA ALA A 69 11.17 9.36 -5.95
C ALA A 69 10.99 8.63 -7.27
N PHE A 70 12.08 8.43 -8.02
CA PHE A 70 12.07 7.72 -9.30
C PHE A 70 11.52 6.29 -9.17
N VAL A 71 12.09 5.46 -8.30
CA VAL A 71 11.66 4.05 -8.16
C VAL A 71 10.24 3.91 -7.58
N VAL A 72 9.77 4.91 -6.81
CA VAL A 72 8.38 4.96 -6.33
C VAL A 72 7.43 5.35 -7.44
N GLY A 73 7.83 6.28 -8.32
CA GLY A 73 7.11 6.63 -9.55
C GLY A 73 6.96 5.42 -10.47
N CYS A 74 8.06 4.73 -10.79
CA CYS A 74 8.02 3.50 -11.58
C CYS A 74 7.10 2.43 -10.96
N PHE A 75 7.13 2.30 -9.63
CA PHE A 75 6.25 1.39 -8.93
C PHE A 75 4.77 1.75 -9.09
N ARG A 76 4.41 3.02 -8.89
CA ARG A 76 3.04 3.52 -9.11
C ARG A 76 2.58 3.25 -10.54
N ASP A 77 3.38 3.56 -11.53
CA ASP A 77 3.02 3.34 -12.94
C ASP A 77 2.90 1.87 -13.27
N TRP A 78 3.74 1.03 -12.65
CA TRP A 78 3.70 -0.42 -12.84
C TRP A 78 2.41 -1.04 -12.30
N ILE A 79 1.97 -0.73 -11.08
CA ILE A 79 0.74 -1.32 -10.51
C ILE A 79 -0.54 -0.53 -10.80
N GLY A 80 -0.42 0.73 -11.20
CA GLY A 80 -1.53 1.63 -11.46
C GLY A 80 -2.34 1.26 -12.70
N PRO A 81 -3.54 1.86 -12.87
CA PRO A 81 -4.43 1.58 -14.00
C PRO A 81 -3.97 2.23 -15.31
N SER A 82 -3.31 3.40 -15.26
CA SER A 82 -2.89 4.12 -16.47
C SER A 82 -1.75 3.43 -17.21
N GLN A 83 -0.82 2.82 -16.48
CA GLN A 83 0.39 2.16 -17.01
C GLN A 83 1.17 3.02 -18.02
N SER A 84 1.02 4.34 -17.92
CA SER A 84 1.49 5.32 -18.88
C SER A 84 3.00 5.54 -18.85
N GLY A 85 3.70 5.01 -17.84
CA GLY A 85 5.15 5.17 -17.63
C GLY A 85 5.90 3.85 -17.43
N ARG A 86 5.44 2.74 -18.04
CA ARG A 86 6.13 1.43 -17.94
C ARG A 86 7.45 1.36 -18.72
N ASP A 87 8.19 2.46 -18.89
CA ASP A 87 9.32 2.51 -19.81
C ASP A 87 10.52 1.68 -19.36
N TRP A 88 10.63 1.40 -18.05
CA TRP A 88 11.83 0.78 -17.50
C TRP A 88 11.78 -0.75 -17.36
N TRP A 89 10.61 -1.34 -17.08
CA TRP A 89 10.47 -2.81 -16.99
C TRP A 89 9.19 -3.31 -17.65
N GLN A 90 9.36 -3.87 -18.86
CA GLN A 90 8.29 -4.41 -19.71
C GLN A 90 8.53 -5.89 -20.04
N GLY A 91 7.52 -6.51 -20.63
CA GLY A 91 7.57 -7.88 -21.16
C GLY A 91 6.89 -8.92 -20.27
N PRO A 92 6.86 -10.18 -20.72
CA PRO A 92 6.02 -11.22 -20.14
C PRO A 92 6.27 -11.49 -18.65
N GLU A 93 7.51 -11.35 -18.19
CA GLU A 93 7.87 -11.51 -16.78
C GLU A 93 7.28 -10.37 -15.92
N SER A 94 7.45 -9.11 -16.37
CA SER A 94 6.87 -7.93 -15.72
C SER A 94 5.34 -8.03 -15.66
N ASP A 95 4.71 -8.41 -16.77
CA ASP A 95 3.25 -8.55 -16.86
C ASP A 95 2.72 -9.67 -15.95
N THR A 96 3.43 -10.81 -15.88
CA THR A 96 3.05 -11.93 -15.02
C THR A 96 3.16 -11.55 -13.55
N ARG A 97 4.28 -10.97 -13.14
CA ARG A 97 4.46 -10.53 -11.76
C ARG A 97 3.44 -9.47 -11.38
N ARG A 98 3.17 -8.51 -12.27
CA ARG A 98 2.18 -7.45 -12.05
C ARG A 98 0.79 -8.04 -11.85
N ARG A 99 0.38 -8.98 -12.70
CA ARG A 99 -0.93 -9.62 -12.62
C ARG A 99 -1.15 -10.23 -11.23
N VAL A 100 -0.24 -11.10 -10.80
CA VAL A 100 -0.28 -11.74 -9.48
C VAL A 100 -0.28 -10.69 -8.37
N PHE A 101 0.56 -9.65 -8.49
CA PHE A 101 0.64 -8.60 -7.49
C PHE A 101 -0.69 -7.85 -7.32
N VAL A 102 -1.32 -7.45 -8.43
CA VAL A 102 -2.57 -6.68 -8.42
C VAL A 102 -3.76 -7.54 -7.96
N GLU A 103 -3.80 -8.82 -8.35
CA GLU A 103 -4.82 -9.79 -7.89
C GLU A 103 -4.79 -9.95 -6.38
N ASP A 104 -3.61 -10.11 -5.78
CA ASP A 104 -3.48 -10.31 -4.34
C ASP A 104 -3.73 -9.02 -3.53
N MET A 105 -3.62 -7.83 -4.16
CA MET A 105 -3.56 -6.53 -3.47
C MET A 105 -4.76 -6.27 -2.55
N GLY A 106 -5.89 -6.97 -2.75
CA GLY A 106 -7.05 -6.95 -1.88
C GLY A 106 -6.72 -7.26 -0.42
N ALA A 107 -5.71 -8.10 -0.17
CA ALA A 107 -5.25 -8.45 1.18
C ALA A 107 -4.66 -7.27 1.98
N LEU A 108 -4.37 -6.14 1.33
CA LEU A 108 -3.88 -4.92 1.97
C LEU A 108 -4.99 -3.94 2.37
N THR A 109 -6.23 -4.21 1.97
CA THR A 109 -7.38 -3.36 2.27
C THR A 109 -7.57 -3.22 3.78
N GLY A 110 -7.69 -1.99 4.26
CA GLY A 110 -7.86 -1.70 5.69
C GLY A 110 -6.63 -2.00 6.56
N LYS A 111 -5.46 -2.31 5.98
CA LYS A 111 -4.23 -2.62 6.71
C LYS A 111 -3.27 -1.43 6.77
N ASN A 112 -2.66 -1.22 7.92
CA ASN A 112 -1.47 -0.39 8.03
C ASN A 112 -0.32 -1.06 7.26
N LEU A 113 0.53 -0.28 6.60
CA LEU A 113 1.64 -0.82 5.80
C LEU A 113 2.99 -0.38 6.36
N ALA A 114 3.86 -1.35 6.64
CA ALA A 114 5.17 -1.09 7.22
C ALA A 114 6.32 -1.22 6.21
N CYS A 115 7.21 -0.23 6.17
CA CYS A 115 8.43 -0.23 5.37
C CYS A 115 9.59 0.42 6.14
N TRP A 116 10.84 0.17 5.72
CA TRP A 116 12.03 0.76 6.34
C TRP A 116 12.26 2.23 5.96
N CYS A 117 11.70 2.70 4.86
CA CYS A 117 11.85 4.08 4.39
C CYS A 117 11.42 5.07 5.47
N ARG A 118 12.17 6.18 5.61
CA ARG A 118 11.79 7.30 6.50
C ARG A 118 10.45 7.90 6.11
N LEU A 119 9.65 8.28 7.10
CA LEU A 119 8.28 8.80 6.89
C LEU A 119 8.24 10.11 6.09
N ASP A 120 9.34 10.86 6.06
CA ASP A 120 9.50 12.11 5.31
C ASP A 120 10.00 11.91 3.86
N GLN A 121 10.11 10.66 3.40
CA GLN A 121 10.60 10.31 2.06
C GLN A 121 9.57 9.49 1.27
N PRO A 122 9.56 9.58 -0.08
CA PRO A 122 8.68 8.79 -0.93
C PRO A 122 8.79 7.29 -0.62
N CYS A 123 7.67 6.57 -0.56
CA CYS A 123 7.69 5.14 -0.33
C CYS A 123 6.60 4.43 -1.13
N HIS A 124 6.90 3.19 -1.52
CA HIS A 124 5.94 2.33 -2.18
C HIS A 124 4.77 1.94 -1.25
N ALA A 125 4.97 1.97 0.07
CA ALA A 125 3.90 1.77 1.04
C ALA A 125 2.80 2.83 0.91
N ASP A 126 3.15 4.08 0.59
CA ASP A 126 2.16 5.14 0.39
C ASP A 126 1.31 4.89 -0.87
N VAL A 127 1.95 4.41 -1.95
CA VAL A 127 1.27 4.00 -3.18
C VAL A 127 0.30 2.83 -2.92
N LEU A 128 0.74 1.82 -2.16
CA LEU A 128 -0.12 0.69 -1.80
C LEU A 128 -1.29 1.11 -0.91
N LEU A 129 -1.07 1.98 0.08
CA LEU A 129 -2.13 2.51 0.93
C LEU A 129 -3.20 3.22 0.10
N GLU A 130 -2.77 4.10 -0.82
CA GLU A 130 -3.70 4.81 -1.70
C GLU A 130 -4.48 3.84 -2.58
N LEU A 131 -3.80 2.95 -3.31
CA LEU A 131 -4.45 2.12 -4.32
C LEU A 131 -5.37 1.05 -3.70
N ALA A 132 -4.89 0.35 -2.66
CA ALA A 132 -5.65 -0.72 -2.00
C ALA A 132 -6.87 -0.19 -1.21
N ASN A 133 -6.88 1.09 -0.84
CA ASN A 133 -8.02 1.71 -0.14
C ASN A 133 -8.77 2.72 -1.02
N SER A 134 -8.47 2.81 -2.32
CA SER A 134 -9.17 3.72 -3.22
C SER A 134 -10.62 3.28 -3.47
N PRO A 135 -11.59 4.21 -3.56
CA PRO A 135 -12.98 3.85 -3.85
C PRO A 135 -13.13 3.02 -5.14
N ALA A 136 -12.33 3.32 -6.16
CA ALA A 136 -12.33 2.58 -7.42
C ALA A 136 -11.89 1.13 -7.26
N PHE A 137 -10.89 0.86 -6.41
CA PHE A 137 -10.44 -0.51 -6.12
C PHE A 137 -11.47 -1.28 -5.31
N LEU A 138 -12.01 -0.66 -4.25
CA LEU A 138 -13.03 -1.27 -3.39
C LEU A 138 -14.31 -1.62 -4.15
N ALA A 139 -14.78 -0.71 -5.03
CA ALA A 139 -15.95 -0.95 -5.85
C ALA A 139 -15.78 -2.10 -6.86
N ARG A 140 -14.55 -2.39 -7.30
CA ARG A 140 -14.23 -3.52 -8.19
C ARG A 140 -14.21 -4.84 -7.44
N ASN A 141 -13.59 -4.86 -6.26
CA ASN A 141 -13.43 -6.09 -5.48
C ASN A 141 -14.69 -6.48 -4.70
N GLY A 142 -15.53 -5.51 -4.30
CA GLY A 142 -16.80 -5.78 -3.63
C GLY A 142 -17.92 -6.33 -4.52
N LYS A 143 -17.74 -6.36 -5.85
CA LYS A 143 -18.72 -6.93 -6.80
C LYS A 143 -18.53 -8.43 -7.09
N GLY A 144 -17.59 -9.09 -6.41
CA GLY A 144 -17.28 -10.52 -6.57
C GLY A 144 -17.92 -11.45 -5.53
N GLU A 145 -18.66 -10.91 -4.56
CA GLU A 145 -19.39 -11.67 -3.55
C GLU A 145 -20.90 -11.49 -3.77
N GLY A 146 -21.47 -12.27 -4.68
CA GLY A 146 -22.89 -12.30 -5.02
C GLY A 146 -23.27 -13.61 -5.70
#